data_AF-A0A924SLU7-F1
#
_entry.id   AF-A0A924SLU7-F1
#
_cell.length_a   1.000
_cell.length_b   1.000
_cell.length_c   1.000
_cell.angle_alpha   90.00
_cell.angle_beta   90.00
_cell.angle_gamma   90.00
#
_symmetry.space_group_name_H-M   'P 1'
#
loop_
_entity.id
_entity.type
_entity.pdbx_description
1 polymer ?
#
loop_
_entity_poly.entity_id
_entity_poly.type
_entity_poly.pdbx_seq_one_letter_code
_entity_poly.pdbx_strand_id
1 'polypeptide(L)' 'MELGVHELEAAINHWREQRPARGNEFALAPEVNTLATIYALMIFRRQLSIDVDTLDPHARQLVLAARPQPDHKDPDASI' A
#
# COMPACT_ATOMS: atom_id res chain seq x y z
N MET A 1 -5.78 6.48 11.86
CA MET A 1 -6.58 6.09 10.67
C MET A 1 -6.37 4.61 10.43
N GLU A 2 -7.42 3.80 10.22
CA GLU A 2 -7.25 2.36 9.99
C GLU A 2 -6.84 2.05 8.53
N LEU A 3 -5.90 1.11 8.36
CA LEU A 3 -5.48 0.52 7.09
C LEU A 3 -5.71 -0.98 7.13
N GLY A 4 -6.55 -1.50 6.24
CA GLY A 4 -6.79 -2.92 6.08
C GLY A 4 -5.70 -3.63 5.26
N VAL A 5 -5.58 -4.95 5.45
CA VAL A 5 -4.63 -5.81 4.73
C VAL A 5 -4.79 -5.72 3.21
N HIS A 6 -6.02 -5.65 2.69
CA HIS A 6 -6.27 -5.52 1.25
C HIS A 6 -5.89 -4.15 0.70
N GLU A 7 -6.05 -3.08 1.48
CA GLU A 7 -5.59 -1.73 1.08
C GLU A 7 -4.06 -1.67 1.02
N LEU A 8 -3.38 -2.34 1.95
CA LEU A 8 -1.93 -2.49 1.92
C LEU A 8 -1.47 -3.31 0.71
N GLU A 9 -2.16 -4.41 0.38
CA GLU A 9 -1.89 -5.21 -0.83
C GLU A 9 -2.08 -4.39 -2.11
N ALA A 10 -3.13 -3.56 -2.17
CA ALA A 10 -3.34 -2.64 -3.29
C ALA A 10 -2.20 -1.62 -3.40
N ALA A 11 -1.73 -1.05 -2.29
CA ALA A 11 -0.60 -0.12 -2.27
C ALA A 11 0.70 -0.81 -2.75
N ILE A 12 0.96 -2.05 -2.32
CA ILE A 12 2.09 -2.85 -2.79
C ILE A 12 2.03 -3.04 -4.31
N ASN A 13 0.85 -3.40 -4.84
CA ASN A 13 0.69 -3.59 -6.29
C ASN A 13 0.87 -2.29 -7.06
N HIS A 14 0.34 -1.17 -6.58
CA HIS A 14 0.52 0.15 -7.17
C HIS A 14 2.00 0.54 -7.32
N TRP A 15 2.81 0.30 -6.30
CA TRP A 15 4.25 0.57 -6.37
C TRP A 15 5.01 -0.44 -7.23
N ARG A 16 4.61 -1.72 -7.25
CA ARG A 16 5.21 -2.74 -8.14
C ARG A 16 5.00 -2.41 -9.61
N GLU A 17 3.85 -1.85 -9.98
CA GLU A 17 3.56 -1.42 -11.35
C GLU A 17 4.40 -0.21 -11.77
N GLN A 18 4.58 0.78 -10.87
CA GLN A 18 5.39 1.99 -11.15
C GLN A 18 6.90 1.78 -11.06
N ARG A 19 7.32 0.85 -10.22
CA ARG A 19 8.72 0.51 -9.94
C ARG A 19 8.86 -1.02 -9.99
N PRO A 20 8.81 -1.60 -11.19
CA PRO A 20 9.02 -3.03 -11.34
C PRO A 20 10.41 -3.41 -10.85
N ALA A 21 10.56 -4.63 -10.31
CA ALA A 21 11.85 -5.17 -9.91
C ALA A 21 12.85 -5.07 -11.06
N ARG A 22 14.06 -4.56 -10.79
CA ARG A 22 15.11 -4.35 -11.80
C ARG A 22 16.32 -5.23 -11.49
N GLY A 23 17.03 -5.61 -12.54
CA GLY A 23 18.27 -6.39 -12.47
C GLY A 23 18.06 -7.91 -12.38
N ASN A 24 19.16 -8.67 -12.48
CA ASN A 24 19.16 -10.13 -12.50
C ASN A 24 18.70 -10.76 -11.17
N GLU A 25 18.66 -9.97 -10.10
CA GLU A 25 18.36 -10.43 -8.73
C GLU A 25 16.88 -10.33 -8.37
N PHE A 26 16.03 -9.78 -9.27
CA PHE A 26 14.60 -9.53 -9.01
C PHE A 26 14.32 -8.79 -7.69
N ALA A 27 15.25 -7.93 -7.26
CA ALA A 27 15.13 -7.19 -6.01
C ALA A 27 13.93 -6.24 -6.06
N LEU A 28 13.14 -6.22 -4.97
CA LEU A 28 12.04 -5.28 -4.82
C LEU A 28 12.57 -3.85 -4.75
N ALA A 29 11.83 -2.92 -5.33
CA ALA A 29 12.08 -1.49 -5.11
C ALA A 29 11.96 -1.16 -3.60
N PRO A 30 12.74 -0.20 -3.07
CA PRO A 30 12.72 0.15 -1.64
C PRO A 30 11.31 0.43 -1.08
N GLU A 31 10.45 1.07 -1.89
CA GLU A 31 9.06 1.37 -1.54
C GLU A 31 8.25 0.09 -1.35
N VAL A 32 8.37 -0.86 -2.29
CA VAL A 32 7.69 -2.15 -2.22
C VAL A 32 8.21 -2.97 -1.04
N ASN A 33 9.51 -2.95 -0.78
CA ASN A 33 10.11 -3.67 0.36
C ASN A 33 9.62 -3.13 1.70
N THR A 34 9.46 -1.80 1.82
CA THR A 34 8.92 -1.14 3.01
C THR A 34 7.50 -1.62 3.29
N LEU A 35 6.63 -1.61 2.28
CA LEU A 35 5.23 -2.04 2.42
C LEU A 35 5.12 -3.55 2.66
N ALA A 36 5.94 -4.36 2.00
CA ALA A 36 5.99 -5.81 2.21
C ALA A 36 6.41 -6.17 3.63
N THR A 37 7.30 -5.39 4.25
CA THR A 37 7.68 -5.57 5.66
C THR A 37 6.50 -5.35 6.61
N ILE A 38 5.66 -4.35 6.35
CA ILE A 38 4.44 -4.09 7.14
C ILE A 38 3.46 -5.27 6.98
N TYR A 39 3.28 -5.75 5.75
CA TYR A 39 2.42 -6.90 5.45
C TYR A 39 2.90 -8.16 6.19
N ALA A 40 4.20 -8.43 6.17
CA ALA A 40 4.79 -9.53 6.91
C ALA A 40 4.57 -9.40 8.43
N LEU A 41 4.69 -8.20 8.98
CA LEU A 41 4.40 -7.93 10.40
C LEU A 41 2.92 -8.15 10.73
N MET A 42 1.99 -7.76 9.83
CA MET A 42 0.56 -8.02 10.00
C MET A 42 0.27 -9.53 10.05
N ILE A 43 0.86 -10.31 9.14
CA ILE A 43 0.75 -11.79 9.16
C ILE A 43 1.31 -12.34 10.47
N PHE A 44 2.53 -11.94 10.84
CA PHE A 44 3.21 -12.42 12.04
C PHE A 44 2.39 -12.15 13.32
N ARG A 45 1.76 -10.97 13.40
CA ARG A 45 0.91 -10.55 14.53
C ARG A 45 -0.55 -11.00 14.40
N ARG A 46 -0.93 -11.64 13.29
CA ARG A 46 -2.32 -12.01 12.95
C ARG A 46 -3.28 -10.82 12.96
N GLN A 47 -2.83 -9.68 12.45
CA GLN A 47 -3.61 -8.45 12.33
C GLN A 47 -4.17 -8.31 10.91
N LEU A 48 -5.46 -8.02 10.79
CA LEU A 48 -6.10 -7.72 9.50
C LEU A 48 -6.13 -6.22 9.18
N SER A 49 -5.83 -5.39 10.17
CA SER A 49 -5.71 -3.95 10.02
C SER A 49 -4.72 -3.37 11.04
N ILE A 50 -4.21 -2.19 10.73
CA ILE A 50 -3.30 -1.42 11.57
C ILE A 50 -3.68 0.06 11.58
N ASP A 51 -3.28 0.79 12.61
CA ASP A 51 -3.41 2.24 12.63
C ASP A 51 -2.23 2.86 11.86
N VAL A 52 -2.53 3.52 10.73
CA VAL A 52 -1.58 4.22 9.86
C VAL A 52 -0.77 5.27 10.62
N ASP A 53 -1.36 5.88 11.64
CA ASP A 53 -0.68 6.93 12.41
C ASP A 53 0.43 6.37 13.32
N THR A 54 0.47 5.04 13.49
CA THR A 54 1.54 4.33 14.22
C THR A 54 2.70 3.88 13.35
N LEU A 55 2.58 4.05 12.02
CA LEU A 55 3.64 3.72 11.07
C LEU A 55 4.77 4.75 11.09
N ASP A 56 5.96 4.31 10.71
CA ASP A 56 7.06 5.23 10.37
C ASP A 56 6.60 6.27 9.33
N PRO A 57 7.05 7.54 9.42
CA PRO A 57 6.61 8.61 8.51
C PRO A 57 6.77 8.27 7.03
N HIS A 58 7.84 7.56 6.64
CA HIS A 58 8.06 7.15 5.26
C HIS A 58 7.04 6.10 4.81
N ALA A 59 6.80 5.08 5.63
CA ALA A 59 5.78 4.07 5.37
C ALA A 59 4.38 4.68 5.25
N ARG A 60 4.02 5.60 6.15
CA ARG A 60 2.76 6.34 6.11
C ARG A 60 2.62 7.11 4.79
N GLN A 61 3.67 7.80 4.34
CA GLN A 61 3.64 8.53 3.08
C GLN A 61 3.42 7.61 1.88
N LEU A 62 4.08 6.45 1.83
CA LEU A 62 3.91 5.48 0.75
C LEU A 62 2.48 4.93 0.66
N VAL A 63 1.86 4.63 1.81
CA VAL A 63 0.46 4.19 1.88
C VAL A 63 -0.49 5.29 1.40
N LEU A 64 -0.30 6.52 1.89
CA LEU A 64 -1.17 7.65 1.53
C LEU A 64 -1.06 8.04 0.05
N ALA A 65 0.15 7.97 -0.53
CA ALA A 65 0.38 8.27 -1.94
C ALA A 65 -0.19 7.21 -2.88
N ALA A 66 -0.22 5.94 -2.44
CA ALA A 66 -0.74 4.83 -3.23
C ALA A 66 -2.24 4.61 -3.08
N ARG A 67 -2.89 5.28 -2.13
CA ARG A 67 -4.32 5.11 -1.91
C ARG A 67 -5.04 5.61 -3.17
N PRO A 68 -5.87 4.77 -3.82
CA PRO A 68 -6.72 5.26 -4.88
C PRO A 68 -7.60 6.36 -4.29
N GLN A 69 -7.64 7.52 -4.94
CA GLN A 69 -8.65 8.53 -4.64
C GLN A 69 -10.00 7.79 -4.72
N PRO A 70 -10.90 7.91 -3.73
CA PRO A 70 -12.24 7.37 -3.90
C PRO A 70 -12.74 7.92 -5.22
N ASP A 71 -13.01 7.00 -6.15
CA ASP A 71 -13.58 7.30 -7.44
C ASP A 71 -14.69 8.32 -7.15
N HIS A 72 -14.52 9.55 -7.64
CA HIS A 72 -15.68 10.43 -7.76
C HIS A 72 -16.53 9.73 -8.80
N LYS A 73 -17.31 8.72 -8.37
CA LYS A 73 -18.48 8.33 -9.12
C LYS A 73 -19.27 9.62 -9.22
N ASP A 74 -19.19 10.25 -10.40
CA ASP A 74 -20.02 11.37 -10.77
C ASP A 74 -21.44 11.06 -10.26
N PRO A 75 -22.00 11.88 -9.36
CA PRO A 75 -23.42 11.76 -9.00
C PRO A 75 -24.32 12.10 -10.21
N ASP A 76 -23.72 12.47 -11.34
CA ASP A 76 -24.35 12.85 -12.60
C ASP A 76 -23.88 11.97 -13.78
N ALA A 77 -23.83 10.65 -13.59
CA ALA A 77 -24.15 9.75 -14.69
C ALA A 77 -25.68 9.83 -14.91
N SER A 78 -26.07 10.94 -15.53
CA SER A 78 -27.39 11.36 -15.98
C SER A 78 -28.30 10.25 -16.52
N ILE A 79 -29.57 10.41 -16.15
CA ILE A 79 -30.80 10.32 -17.00
C ILE A 79 -31.21 8.93 -17.53
#